data_AF-A0A838DCF1-F1
#
_entry.id   AF-A0A838DCF1-F1
#
_cell.length_a   1.000
_cell.length_b   1.000
_cell.length_c   1.000
_cell.angle_alpha   90.00
_cell.angle_beta   90.00
_cell.angle_gamma   90.00
#
_symmetry.space_group_name_H-M   'P 1'
#
loop_
_entity.id
_entity.type
_entity.pdbx_description
1 polymer ?
#
loop_
_entity_poly.entity_id
_entity_poly.type
_entity_poly.pdbx_seq_one_letter_code
_entity_poly.pdbx_strand_id
1 'polypeptide(L)'
;MYFDVSAVYPRTPAPAEIPEGVAEISPKFVEILNQSLAAESHNLDQIVGIGLRKALEFLIKDYCITKFAEKADDVRSQMLGACIKNFVADQNIQSCAKRAAWLGNDETHYSRAWTAHDITDLKVLIGLTQNWIANEVLTAKYLAEMPEKPPGRT
;
A
#
# COMPACT_ATOMS: atom_id res chain seq x y z
N MET A 1 -1.88 -41.93 -20.52
CA MET A 1 -2.51 -40.79 -19.82
C MET A 1 -2.47 -39.62 -20.80
N TYR A 2 -3.62 -39.23 -21.36
CA TYR A 2 -3.71 -38.13 -22.32
C TYR A 2 -4.15 -36.88 -21.56
N PHE A 3 -3.42 -35.77 -21.76
CA PHE A 3 -3.84 -34.47 -21.27
C PHE A 3 -4.61 -33.76 -22.39
N ASP A 4 -5.78 -33.23 -22.05
CA ASP A 4 -6.56 -32.38 -22.93
C ASP A 4 -6.40 -30.93 -22.47
N VAL A 5 -5.94 -30.06 -23.36
CA VAL A 5 -5.74 -28.65 -23.06
C VAL A 5 -7.06 -27.93 -23.31
N SER A 6 -7.79 -27.64 -22.24
CA SER A 6 -9.13 -27.03 -22.33
C SER A 6 -9.10 -25.55 -22.74
N ALA A 7 -8.02 -24.82 -22.43
CA ALA A 7 -7.75 -23.47 -22.92
C ALA A 7 -6.34 -22.96 -22.55
N VAL A 8 -5.81 -22.01 -23.32
CA VAL A 8 -4.61 -21.23 -22.99
C VAL A 8 -4.91 -19.75 -23.18
N TYR A 9 -4.84 -18.97 -22.11
CA TYR A 9 -4.96 -17.51 -22.13
C TYR A 9 -3.84 -16.91 -21.28
N PRO A 10 -3.41 -15.67 -21.54
CA PRO A 10 -2.50 -14.96 -20.66
C PRO A 10 -3.12 -14.87 -19.27
N ARG A 11 -2.50 -15.49 -18.27
CA ARG A 11 -2.93 -15.37 -16.86
C ARG A 11 -2.29 -14.18 -16.16
N THR A 12 -1.39 -13.46 -16.81
CA THR A 12 -0.76 -12.29 -16.20
C THR A 12 -1.80 -11.18 -16.05
N PRO A 13 -2.11 -10.74 -14.82
CA PRO A 13 -3.01 -9.61 -14.63
C PRO A 13 -2.38 -8.33 -15.17
N ALA A 14 -3.22 -7.36 -15.50
CA ALA A 14 -2.73 -6.01 -15.77
C ALA A 14 -1.99 -5.48 -14.52
N PRO A 15 -0.90 -4.71 -14.70
CA PRO A 15 -0.22 -4.07 -13.58
C PRO A 15 -1.20 -3.23 -12.75
N ALA A 16 -0.96 -3.17 -11.45
CA ALA A 16 -1.74 -2.29 -10.57
C ALA A 16 -1.60 -0.83 -11.01
N GLU A 17 -2.71 -0.09 -10.99
CA GLU A 17 -2.68 1.36 -11.13
C GLU A 17 -2.12 1.97 -9.84
N ILE A 18 -0.88 2.47 -9.92
CA ILE A 18 -0.15 3.05 -8.80
C ILE A 18 0.24 4.48 -9.20
N PRO A 19 -0.08 5.50 -8.37
CA PRO A 19 0.35 6.87 -8.63
C PRO A 19 1.87 6.99 -8.71
N GLU A 20 2.40 7.79 -9.63
CA GLU A 20 3.85 7.93 -9.87
C GLU A 20 4.62 8.30 -8.59
N GLY A 21 4.13 9.28 -7.82
CA GLY A 21 4.76 9.67 -6.56
C GLY A 21 4.84 8.55 -5.52
N VAL A 22 3.93 7.58 -5.56
CA VAL A 22 3.98 6.40 -4.67
C VAL A 22 4.99 5.37 -5.20
N ALA A 23 5.01 5.15 -6.51
CA ALA A 23 5.95 4.24 -7.15
C ALA A 23 7.41 4.68 -6.94
N GLU A 24 7.68 5.99 -6.94
CA GLU A 24 8.99 6.57 -6.62
C GLU A 24 9.37 6.37 -5.15
N ILE A 25 8.42 6.54 -4.23
CA ILE A 25 8.65 6.39 -2.79
C ILE A 25 8.94 4.94 -2.41
N SER A 26 8.17 3.99 -2.95
CA SER A 26 8.27 2.58 -2.58
C SER A 26 8.24 1.65 -3.80
N PRO A 27 9.37 1.49 -4.50
CA PRO A 27 9.47 0.53 -5.61
C PRO A 27 9.20 -0.91 -5.19
N LYS A 28 9.56 -1.27 -3.95
CA LYS A 28 9.33 -2.62 -3.41
C LYS A 28 7.85 -2.87 -3.09
N PHE A 29 7.08 -1.86 -2.69
CA PHE A 29 5.63 -1.95 -2.60
C PHE A 29 5.01 -2.32 -3.96
N VAL A 30 5.42 -1.63 -5.04
CA VAL A 30 4.95 -1.90 -6.40
C VAL A 30 5.22 -3.36 -6.79
N GLU A 31 6.42 -3.86 -6.53
CA GLU A 31 6.80 -5.24 -6.82
C GLU A 31 5.91 -6.25 -6.05
N ILE A 32 5.77 -6.07 -4.73
CA ILE A 32 5.02 -7.00 -3.88
C ILE A 32 3.53 -6.97 -4.24
N LEU A 33 2.96 -5.79 -4.50
CA LEU A 33 1.57 -5.64 -4.88
C LEU A 33 1.29 -6.38 -6.19
N ASN A 34 2.12 -6.17 -7.22
CA ASN A 34 1.94 -6.85 -8.50
C ASN A 34 2.13 -8.38 -8.39
N GLN A 35 3.08 -8.86 -7.56
CA GLN A 35 3.22 -10.29 -7.29
C GLN A 35 1.98 -10.86 -6.57
N SER A 36 1.38 -10.10 -5.66
CA SER A 36 0.16 -10.50 -4.95
C SER A 36 -1.04 -10.58 -5.90
N LEU A 37 -1.19 -9.61 -6.81
CA LEU A 37 -2.23 -9.64 -7.85
C LEU A 37 -1.99 -10.76 -8.87
N ALA A 38 -0.73 -11.06 -9.21
CA ALA A 38 -0.41 -12.23 -10.01
C ALA A 38 -0.85 -13.51 -9.31
N ALA A 39 -0.58 -13.68 -8.01
CA ALA A 39 -1.06 -14.83 -7.24
C ALA A 39 -2.61 -14.93 -7.23
N GLU A 40 -3.31 -13.79 -7.18
CA GLU A 40 -4.78 -13.73 -7.27
C GLU A 40 -5.30 -14.27 -8.61
N SER A 41 -4.64 -13.95 -9.74
CA SER A 41 -4.99 -14.51 -11.06
C SER A 41 -4.86 -16.05 -11.14
N HIS A 42 -4.13 -16.64 -10.19
CA HIS A 42 -3.95 -18.08 -10.04
C HIS A 42 -4.87 -18.69 -8.96
N ASN A 43 -5.79 -17.92 -8.36
CA ASN A 43 -6.65 -18.31 -7.24
C ASN A 43 -5.85 -18.82 -6.01
N LEU A 44 -4.68 -18.21 -5.77
CA LEU A 44 -3.83 -18.56 -4.62
C LEU A 44 -4.25 -17.76 -3.37
N ASP A 45 -5.53 -17.84 -3.00
CA ASP A 45 -6.20 -16.92 -2.06
C ASP A 45 -5.50 -16.86 -0.69
N GLN A 46 -4.94 -17.97 -0.23
CA GLN A 46 -4.18 -18.06 1.05
C GLN A 46 -2.85 -17.29 1.04
N ILE A 47 -2.35 -16.89 -0.14
CA ILE A 47 -1.09 -16.18 -0.31
C ILE A 47 -1.33 -14.70 -0.60
N VAL A 48 -2.41 -14.37 -1.32
CA VAL A 48 -2.70 -12.99 -1.73
C VAL A 48 -2.81 -12.08 -0.50
N GLY A 49 -3.55 -12.50 0.55
CA GLY A 49 -3.73 -11.68 1.75
C GLY A 49 -2.44 -11.39 2.49
N ILE A 50 -1.54 -12.38 2.58
CA ILE A 50 -0.20 -12.23 3.16
C ILE A 50 0.64 -11.25 2.33
N GLY A 51 0.59 -11.37 1.00
CA GLY A 51 1.27 -10.47 0.08
C GLY A 51 0.79 -9.02 0.20
N LEU A 52 -0.52 -8.80 0.25
CA LEU A 52 -1.13 -7.48 0.45
C LEU A 52 -0.75 -6.88 1.81
N ARG A 53 -0.75 -7.68 2.88
CA ARG A 53 -0.31 -7.24 4.21
C ARG A 53 1.17 -6.82 4.21
N LYS A 54 2.01 -7.53 3.47
CA LYS A 54 3.43 -7.16 3.27
C LYS A 54 3.56 -5.89 2.43
N ALA A 55 2.80 -5.77 1.36
CA ALA A 55 2.78 -4.58 0.50
C ALA A 55 2.47 -3.32 1.31
N LEU A 56 1.41 -3.35 2.13
CA LEU A 56 1.03 -2.25 3.02
C LEU A 56 2.18 -1.83 3.96
N GLU A 57 2.93 -2.80 4.48
CA GLU A 57 4.04 -2.50 5.39
C GLU A 57 5.16 -1.72 4.70
N PHE A 58 5.54 -2.14 3.49
CA PHE A 58 6.54 -1.42 2.69
C PHE A 58 6.06 -0.02 2.34
N LEU A 59 4.83 0.11 1.85
CA LEU A 59 4.25 1.42 1.50
C LEU A 59 4.33 2.41 2.66
N ILE A 60 3.85 2.01 3.84
CA ILE A 60 3.80 2.91 5.00
C ILE A 60 5.19 3.21 5.54
N LYS A 61 6.05 2.19 5.70
CA LYS A 61 7.39 2.40 6.25
C LYS A 61 8.23 3.28 5.33
N ASP A 62 8.21 3.03 4.02
CA ASP A 62 8.94 3.83 3.05
C ASP A 62 8.42 5.27 3.02
N TYR A 63 7.09 5.47 3.01
CA TYR A 63 6.49 6.81 3.15
C TYR A 63 6.95 7.52 4.43
N CYS A 64 6.91 6.87 5.59
CA CYS A 64 7.37 7.46 6.85
C CYS A 64 8.88 7.79 6.82
N ILE A 65 9.71 6.95 6.18
CA ILE A 65 11.15 7.21 6.02
C ILE A 65 11.40 8.45 5.16
N THR A 66 10.57 8.72 4.14
CA THR A 66 10.73 9.97 3.35
C THR A 66 10.46 11.23 4.17
N LYS A 67 9.62 11.14 5.21
CA LYS A 67 9.25 12.26 6.09
C LYS A 67 10.19 12.41 7.29
N PHE A 68 10.76 11.30 7.77
CA PHE A 68 11.60 11.22 8.97
C PHE A 68 12.88 10.43 8.69
N ALA A 69 13.69 10.91 7.75
CA ALA A 69 14.90 10.22 7.30
C ALA A 69 15.89 9.93 8.45
N GLU A 70 15.94 10.81 9.45
CA GLU A 70 16.76 10.68 10.65
C GLU A 70 16.30 9.58 11.61
N LYS A 71 15.05 9.12 11.47
CA LYS A 71 14.45 8.04 12.28
C LYS A 71 14.25 6.75 11.48
N ALA A 72 14.91 6.61 10.34
CA ALA A 72 14.65 5.50 9.43
C ALA A 72 14.82 4.11 10.08
N ASP A 73 15.82 3.93 10.94
CA ASP A 73 16.04 2.65 11.63
C ASP A 73 14.96 2.36 12.68
N ASP A 74 14.48 3.40 13.38
CA ASP A 74 13.34 3.27 14.30
C ASP A 74 12.08 2.84 13.54
N VAL A 75 11.76 3.52 12.42
CA VAL A 75 10.62 3.18 11.54
C VAL A 75 10.69 1.73 11.05
N ARG A 76 11.88 1.26 10.62
CA ARG A 76 12.06 -0.13 10.16
C ARG A 76 11.81 -1.15 11.26
N SER A 77 12.28 -0.85 12.47
CA SER A 77 12.19 -1.76 13.63
C SER A 77 10.79 -1.86 14.22
N GLN A 78 9.96 -0.82 14.08
CA GLN A 78 8.63 -0.79 14.67
C GLN A 78 7.64 -1.74 13.96
N MET A 79 6.72 -2.29 14.75
CA MET A 79 5.55 -2.98 14.22
C MET A 79 4.69 -2.00 13.42
N LEU A 80 4.07 -2.47 12.33
CA LEU A 80 3.31 -1.61 11.41
C LEU A 80 2.27 -0.74 12.14
N GLY A 81 1.49 -1.31 13.07
CA GLY A 81 0.48 -0.56 13.81
C GLY A 81 1.05 0.60 14.64
N ALA A 82 2.23 0.41 15.25
CA ALA A 82 2.94 1.46 15.98
C ALA A 82 3.50 2.52 15.03
N CYS A 83 4.11 2.09 13.92
CA CYS A 83 4.62 2.99 12.88
C CYS A 83 3.51 3.92 12.36
N ILE A 84 2.34 3.36 12.01
CA ILE A 84 1.19 4.15 11.54
C ILE A 84 0.76 5.17 12.61
N LYS A 85 0.67 4.76 13.87
CA LYS A 85 0.24 5.63 14.97
C LYS A 85 1.21 6.79 15.21
N ASN A 86 2.52 6.52 15.14
CA ASN A 86 3.54 7.44 15.61
C ASN A 86 4.07 8.38 14.53
N PHE A 87 4.07 7.95 13.25
CA PHE A 87 4.72 8.68 12.15
C PHE A 87 3.75 9.19 11.08
N VAL A 88 2.56 8.60 10.93
CA VAL A 88 1.60 9.06 9.92
C VAL A 88 0.76 10.18 10.52
N ALA A 89 1.00 11.41 10.04
CA ALA A 89 0.33 12.62 10.52
C ALA A 89 -1.03 12.87 9.84
N ASP A 90 -1.14 12.61 8.53
CA ASP A 90 -2.40 12.77 7.81
C ASP A 90 -3.46 11.77 8.32
N GLN A 91 -4.62 12.30 8.70
CA GLN A 91 -5.66 11.52 9.36
C GLN A 91 -6.33 10.51 8.42
N ASN A 92 -6.40 10.79 7.11
CA ASN A 92 -6.97 9.88 6.13
C ASN A 92 -6.03 8.71 5.88
N ILE A 93 -4.74 8.98 5.64
CA ILE A 93 -3.70 7.95 5.51
C ILE A 93 -3.70 7.07 6.76
N GLN A 94 -3.65 7.69 7.95
CA GLN A 94 -3.60 6.96 9.21
C GLN A 94 -4.83 6.08 9.42
N SER A 95 -6.03 6.57 9.08
CA SER A 95 -7.30 5.86 9.25
C SER A 95 -7.44 4.67 8.31
N CYS A 96 -7.07 4.83 7.05
CA CYS A 96 -7.09 3.76 6.05
C CYS A 96 -6.03 2.70 6.36
N ALA A 97 -4.79 3.12 6.64
CA ALA A 97 -3.68 2.21 6.93
C ALA A 97 -3.92 1.38 8.19
N LYS A 98 -4.51 1.96 9.26
CA LYS A 98 -4.87 1.21 10.47
C LYS A 98 -5.84 0.07 10.15
N ARG A 99 -6.91 0.35 9.39
CA ARG A 99 -7.90 -0.66 9.00
C ARG A 99 -7.29 -1.73 8.11
N ALA A 100 -6.48 -1.33 7.14
CA ALA A 100 -5.75 -2.26 6.27
C ALA A 100 -4.80 -3.16 7.08
N ALA A 101 -4.14 -2.63 8.11
CA ALA A 101 -3.26 -3.41 8.97
C ALA A 101 -4.05 -4.43 9.82
N TRP A 102 -5.21 -4.05 10.36
CA TRP A 102 -6.10 -5.00 11.07
C TRP A 102 -6.59 -6.11 10.16
N LEU A 103 -7.12 -5.75 8.99
CA LEU A 103 -7.67 -6.73 8.06
C LEU A 103 -6.57 -7.61 7.44
N GLY A 104 -5.41 -7.05 7.12
CA GLY A 104 -4.28 -7.85 6.65
C GLY A 104 -3.67 -8.74 7.74
N ASN A 105 -3.86 -8.44 9.03
CA ASN A 105 -3.51 -9.40 10.09
C ASN A 105 -4.51 -10.57 10.12
N ASP A 106 -5.79 -10.36 9.81
CA ASP A 106 -6.78 -11.44 9.72
C ASP A 106 -6.43 -12.45 8.62
N GLU A 107 -5.73 -12.01 7.56
CA GLU A 107 -5.25 -12.88 6.48
C GLU A 107 -4.00 -13.70 6.84
N THR A 108 -3.35 -13.42 7.97
CA THR A 108 -2.14 -14.14 8.42
C THR A 108 -2.36 -14.97 9.68
N HIS A 109 -3.42 -14.70 10.44
CA HIS A 109 -3.70 -15.34 11.72
C HIS A 109 -4.83 -16.37 11.60
N TYR A 110 -4.83 -17.35 12.51
CA TYR A 110 -5.84 -18.41 12.53
C TYR A 110 -7.27 -17.88 12.82
N SER A 111 -7.38 -16.84 13.64
CA SER A 111 -8.66 -16.20 13.96
C SER A 111 -8.78 -14.84 13.30
N ARG A 112 -9.95 -14.56 12.72
CA ARG A 112 -10.29 -13.27 12.11
C ARG A 112 -11.08 -12.40 13.09
N ALA A 113 -10.70 -11.13 13.20
CA ALA A 113 -11.45 -10.14 13.97
C ALA A 113 -12.62 -9.54 13.17
N TRP A 114 -12.44 -9.35 11.86
CA TRP A 114 -13.43 -8.76 10.96
C TRP A 114 -14.00 -9.82 10.02
N THR A 115 -15.06 -10.50 10.45
CA THR A 115 -15.69 -11.58 9.68
C THR A 115 -16.60 -11.08 8.55
N ALA A 116 -17.02 -9.82 8.58
CA ALA A 116 -17.83 -9.18 7.55
C ALA A 116 -16.99 -8.53 6.42
N HIS A 117 -15.66 -8.61 6.50
CA HIS A 117 -14.74 -8.02 5.55
C HIS A 117 -13.73 -9.03 5.03
N ASP A 118 -13.30 -8.85 3.79
CA ASP A 118 -12.45 -9.80 3.09
C ASP A 118 -11.26 -9.14 2.37
N ILE A 119 -10.58 -9.92 1.53
CA ILE A 119 -9.42 -9.46 0.78
C ILE A 119 -9.72 -8.32 -0.21
N THR A 120 -10.97 -8.22 -0.67
CA THR A 120 -11.42 -7.14 -1.54
C THR A 120 -11.41 -5.82 -0.79
N ASP A 121 -11.92 -5.81 0.45
CA ASP A 121 -11.85 -4.65 1.33
C ASP A 121 -10.40 -4.27 1.65
N LEU A 122 -9.51 -5.25 1.84
CA LEU A 122 -8.09 -5.00 2.06
C LEU A 122 -7.45 -4.28 0.86
N LYS A 123 -7.74 -4.74 -0.37
CA LYS A 123 -7.27 -4.09 -1.61
C LYS A 123 -7.78 -2.65 -1.70
N VAL A 124 -9.06 -2.42 -1.40
CA VAL A 124 -9.65 -1.07 -1.40
C VAL A 124 -8.95 -0.17 -0.38
N LEU A 125 -8.71 -0.65 0.84
CA LEU A 125 -8.04 0.14 1.88
C LEU A 125 -6.58 0.46 1.53
N ILE A 126 -5.85 -0.47 0.90
CA ILE A 126 -4.49 -0.22 0.38
C ILE A 126 -4.55 0.82 -0.75
N GLY A 127 -5.51 0.69 -1.66
CA GLY A 127 -5.77 1.64 -2.75
C GLY A 127 -6.04 3.06 -2.24
N LEU A 128 -6.93 3.20 -1.25
CA LEU A 128 -7.19 4.48 -0.59
C LEU A 128 -5.92 5.04 0.06
N THR A 129 -5.15 4.19 0.75
CA THR A 129 -3.92 4.60 1.43
C THR A 129 -2.88 5.15 0.45
N GLN A 130 -2.63 4.46 -0.67
CA GLN A 130 -1.69 4.98 -1.69
C GLN A 130 -2.20 6.28 -2.33
N ASN A 131 -3.52 6.42 -2.55
CA ASN A 131 -4.08 7.62 -3.18
C ASN A 131 -3.95 8.84 -2.26
N TRP A 132 -4.18 8.67 -0.95
CA TRP A 132 -3.96 9.75 0.02
C TRP A 132 -2.48 10.14 0.13
N ILE A 133 -1.57 9.16 0.13
CA ILE A 133 -0.12 9.45 0.07
C ILE A 133 0.22 10.23 -1.20
N ALA A 134 -0.26 9.80 -2.36
CA ALA A 134 -0.04 10.47 -3.63
C ALA A 134 -0.55 11.92 -3.60
N ASN A 135 -1.76 12.14 -3.09
CA ASN A 135 -2.35 13.46 -2.94
C ASN A 135 -1.50 14.36 -2.03
N GLU A 136 -1.02 13.83 -0.89
CA GLU A 136 -0.17 14.59 0.03
C GLU A 136 1.16 14.99 -0.63
N VAL A 137 1.82 14.04 -1.32
CA VAL A 137 3.09 14.28 -2.03
C VAL A 137 2.92 15.32 -3.13
N LEU A 138 1.88 15.18 -3.95
CA LEU A 138 1.60 16.11 -5.04
C LEU A 138 1.23 17.50 -4.51
N THR A 139 0.46 17.56 -3.43
CA THR A 139 0.11 18.83 -2.78
C THR A 139 1.36 19.52 -2.24
N ALA A 140 2.23 18.80 -1.54
CA ALA A 140 3.48 19.35 -1.01
C ALA A 140 4.39 19.89 -2.13
N LYS A 141 4.46 19.18 -3.27
CA LYS A 141 5.19 19.65 -4.46
C LYS A 141 4.66 21.00 -4.94
N TYR A 142 3.35 21.13 -5.18
CA TYR A 142 2.78 22.38 -5.68
C TYR A 142 2.86 23.52 -4.66
N LEU A 143 2.74 23.26 -3.36
CA LEU A 143 2.92 24.28 -2.33
C LEU A 143 4.36 24.83 -2.31
N ALA A 144 5.35 24.00 -2.64
CA ALA A 144 6.75 24.43 -2.76
C ALA A 144 7.01 25.19 -4.08
N GLU A 145 6.43 24.75 -5.20
CA GLU A 145 6.61 25.36 -6.52
C GLU A 145 5.78 26.65 -6.70
N MET A 146 4.63 26.76 -6.03
CA MET A 146 3.66 27.85 -6.16
C MET A 146 3.27 28.42 -4.78
N PRO A 147 4.15 29.22 -4.14
CA PRO A 147 3.81 29.86 -2.86
C PRO A 147 2.66 30.87 -3.02
N GLU A 148 1.87 31.08 -1.96
CA GLU A 148 0.66 31.92 -1.96
C GLU A 148 0.89 33.34 -2.53
N LYS A 149 2.09 33.88 -2.37
CA LYS A 149 2.50 35.15 -2.98
C LYS A 149 3.36 34.88 -4.22
N PRO A 150 2.88 35.19 -5.44
CA PRO A 150 3.68 35.06 -6.64
C PRO A 150 4.95 35.92 -6.54
N PRO A 151 6.12 35.40 -6.95
CA PRO A 151 7.33 36.22 -6.97
C PRO A 151 7.11 37.45 -7.86
N GLY A 152 7.34 38.65 -7.30
CA GLY A 152 7.28 39.91 -8.05
C GLY A 152 5.96 40.69 -8.02
N ARG A 153 4.93 40.28 -7.26
CA ARG A 153 3.78 41.15 -6.94
C ARG A 153 3.88 41.57 -5.47
N THR A 154 4.20 42.84 -5.23
CA THR A 154 4.17 43.47 -3.88
C THR A 154 2.77 43.53 -3.34
#